data_AF-A0A962L4A1-F1
#
_entry.id   AF-A0A962L4A1-F1
#
_cell.length_a   1.000
_cell.length_b   1.000
_cell.length_c   1.000
_cell.angle_alpha   90.00
_cell.angle_beta   90.00
_cell.angle_gamma   90.00
#
_symmetry.space_group_name_H-M   'P 1'
#
loop_
_entity.id
_entity.type
_entity.pdbx_description
1 polymer ?
#
loop_
_entity_poly.entity_id
_entity_poly.type
_entity_poly.pdbx_seq_one_letter_code
_entity_poly.pdbx_strand_id
1 'polypeptide(L)'
;MVGARDGDVLDAAKYLASMFQGMGDDVSIETHDGAPVVRQRGQRVVRGLEQNERELVFTCWQELWRGALAAQRELKTLRVDVDGDVTWWVPSPGLPA
;
A
#
# COMPACT_ATOMS: atom_id res chain seq x y z
N MET A 1 -14.00 25.50 -11.52
CA MET A 1 -12.94 24.74 -12.20
C MET A 1 -12.75 23.46 -11.40
N VAL A 2 -13.27 22.33 -11.90
CA VAL A 2 -13.25 21.02 -11.22
C VAL A 2 -11.84 20.47 -11.37
N GLY A 3 -11.03 20.59 -10.32
CA GLY A 3 -9.62 20.22 -10.28
C GLY A 3 -9.35 19.02 -9.38
N ALA A 4 -10.16 17.97 -9.48
CA ALA A 4 -9.78 16.68 -8.92
C ALA A 4 -8.69 16.11 -9.83
N ARG A 5 -7.43 16.28 -9.41
CA ARG A 5 -6.27 15.62 -10.03
C ARG A 5 -6.45 14.12 -9.83
N ASP A 6 -6.86 13.41 -10.86
CA ASP A 6 -6.66 11.97 -10.95
C ASP A 6 -5.15 11.72 -10.90
N GLY A 7 -4.59 11.26 -9.77
CA GLY A 7 -3.24 10.69 -9.77
C GLY A 7 -2.31 11.02 -8.60
N ASP A 8 -2.72 11.77 -7.58
CA ASP A 8 -1.78 12.12 -6.50
C ASP A 8 -1.46 10.92 -5.58
N VAL A 9 -0.36 11.01 -4.85
CA VAL A 9 0.11 10.01 -3.86
C VAL A 9 -0.97 9.68 -2.82
N LEU A 10 -1.82 10.66 -2.50
CA LEU A 10 -2.98 10.48 -1.63
C LEU A 10 -4.06 9.57 -2.24
N ASP A 11 -4.28 9.62 -3.54
CA ASP A 11 -5.26 8.75 -4.20
C ASP A 11 -4.77 7.30 -4.24
N ALA A 12 -3.46 7.10 -4.40
CA ALA A 12 -2.85 5.78 -4.23
C ALA A 12 -2.98 5.26 -2.80
N ALA A 13 -2.78 6.10 -1.79
CA ALA A 13 -3.00 5.73 -0.39
C ALA A 13 -4.46 5.35 -0.12
N LYS A 14 -5.42 6.14 -0.63
CA LYS A 14 -6.87 5.85 -0.53
C LYS A 14 -7.25 4.56 -1.24
N TYR A 15 -6.69 4.32 -2.43
CA TYR A 15 -6.91 3.11 -3.20
C TYR A 15 -6.45 1.87 -2.41
N LEU A 16 -5.20 1.86 -1.95
CA LEU A 16 -4.66 0.77 -1.13
C LEU A 16 -5.49 0.56 0.14
N ALA A 17 -5.83 1.64 0.85
CA ALA A 17 -6.62 1.56 2.06
C ALA A 17 -8.00 0.92 1.81
N SER A 18 -8.67 1.33 0.73
CA SER A 18 -9.98 0.78 0.34
C SER A 18 -9.88 -0.71 -0.02
N MET A 19 -8.82 -1.11 -0.74
CA MET A 19 -8.61 -2.52 -1.08
C MET A 19 -8.40 -3.38 0.17
N PHE A 20 -7.50 -2.97 1.06
CA PHE A 20 -7.20 -3.67 2.31
C PHE A 20 -8.43 -3.74 3.24
N GLN A 21 -9.19 -2.65 3.39
CA GLN A 21 -10.44 -2.65 4.15
C GLN A 21 -11.49 -3.59 3.55
N GLY A 22 -11.60 -3.64 2.21
CA GLY A 22 -12.49 -4.58 1.52
C GLY A 22 -12.15 -6.05 1.78
N MET A 23 -10.89 -6.36 2.09
CA MET A 23 -10.45 -7.70 2.51
C MET A 23 -10.64 -7.95 4.00
N GLY A 24 -11.05 -6.93 4.77
CA GLY A 24 -11.32 -7.02 6.20
C GLY A 24 -10.08 -6.91 7.08
N ASP A 25 -9.04 -6.22 6.58
CA ASP A 25 -7.88 -5.79 7.36
C ASP A 25 -8.20 -4.51 8.16
N ASP A 26 -7.46 -4.26 9.24
CA ASP A 26 -7.52 -2.99 9.97
C ASP A 26 -6.57 -1.99 9.31
N VAL A 27 -7.10 -0.85 8.87
CA VAL A 27 -6.39 0.09 8.00
C VAL A 27 -6.70 1.53 8.32
N SER A 28 -5.66 2.35 8.39
CA SER A 28 -5.77 3.81 8.48
C SER A 28 -4.76 4.50 7.56
N ILE A 29 -5.06 5.75 7.20
CA ILE A 29 -4.12 6.62 6.47
C ILE A 29 -3.62 7.66 7.45
N GLU A 30 -2.30 7.71 7.62
CA GLU A 30 -1.60 8.67 8.45
C GLU A 30 -0.82 9.63 7.55
N THR A 31 -0.40 10.78 8.10
CA THR A 31 0.51 11.70 7.40
C THR A 31 1.84 11.72 8.13
N HIS A 32 2.91 11.37 7.43
CA HIS A 32 4.29 11.39 7.93
C HIS A 32 5.12 12.27 7.01
N ASP A 33 5.81 13.27 7.55
CA ASP A 33 6.61 14.25 6.80
C ASP A 33 5.87 14.89 5.61
N GLY A 34 4.56 15.12 5.75
CA GLY A 34 3.71 15.69 4.71
C GLY A 34 3.29 14.72 3.60
N ALA A 35 3.68 13.45 3.67
CA ALA A 35 3.28 12.40 2.75
C ALA A 35 2.25 11.45 3.39
N PRO A 36 1.24 10.98 2.64
CA PRO A 36 0.29 10.01 3.16
C PRO A 36 0.93 8.62 3.24
N VAL A 37 0.71 7.93 4.36
CA VAL A 37 1.20 6.58 4.63
C VAL A 37 0.03 5.71 5.04
N VAL A 38 -0.11 4.52 4.44
CA VAL A 38 -1.15 3.57 4.83
C VAL A 38 -0.61 2.65 5.91
N ARG A 39 -1.27 2.64 7.06
CA ARG A 39 -1.07 1.67 8.13
C ARG A 39 -1.99 0.49 7.93
N GLN A 40 -1.48 -0.72 7.89
CA GLN A 40 -2.28 -1.95 7.84
C GLN A 40 -1.90 -2.87 9.00
N ARG A 41 -2.91 -3.51 9.60
CA ARG A 41 -2.79 -4.53 10.65
C ARG A 41 -3.72 -5.71 10.38
N GLY A 42 -3.38 -6.86 10.97
CA GLY A 42 -4.23 -8.05 10.90
C GLY A 42 -4.37 -8.61 9.48
N GLN A 43 -3.28 -8.58 8.70
CA GLN A 43 -3.26 -8.90 7.27
C GLN A 43 -3.85 -10.31 7.03
N ARG A 44 -5.06 -10.36 6.47
CA ARG A 44 -5.77 -11.62 6.26
C ARG A 44 -5.09 -12.55 5.26
N VAL A 45 -4.37 -11.97 4.29
CA VAL A 45 -3.68 -12.71 3.24
C VAL A 45 -2.63 -13.69 3.77
N VAL A 46 -2.10 -13.46 4.98
CA VAL A 46 -1.12 -14.36 5.64
C VAL A 46 -1.64 -14.99 6.92
N ARG A 47 -2.93 -14.89 7.20
CA ARG A 47 -3.50 -15.43 8.44
C ARG A 47 -3.45 -16.95 8.45
N GLY A 48 -2.88 -17.51 9.52
CA GLY A 48 -2.79 -18.97 9.71
C GLY A 48 -1.67 -19.64 8.95
N LEU A 49 -0.79 -18.87 8.29
CA LEU A 49 0.42 -19.38 7.65
C LEU A 49 1.55 -19.50 8.67
N GLU A 50 2.37 -20.54 8.51
CA GLU A 50 3.63 -20.69 9.22
C GLU A 50 4.62 -19.59 8.81
N GLN A 51 5.62 -19.30 9.65
CA GLN A 51 6.48 -18.12 9.47
C GLN A 51 7.12 -18.01 8.06
N ASN A 52 7.71 -19.09 7.56
CA ASN A 52 8.37 -19.08 6.25
C ASN A 52 7.39 -18.86 5.09
N GLU A 53 6.19 -19.45 5.18
CA GLU A 53 5.14 -19.29 4.17
C GLU A 53 4.55 -17.89 4.22
N ARG A 54 4.34 -17.36 5.44
CA ARG A 54 3.90 -15.99 5.70
C ARG A 54 4.85 -14.99 5.06
N GLU A 55 6.16 -15.10 5.30
CA GLU A 55 7.15 -14.19 4.74
C GLU A 55 7.15 -14.22 3.21
N LEU A 56 7.11 -15.42 2.60
CA LEU A 56 7.08 -15.59 1.15
C LEU A 56 5.81 -15.00 0.53
N VAL A 57 4.64 -15.38 1.05
CA VAL A 57 3.34 -14.90 0.54
C VAL A 57 3.24 -13.39 0.71
N PHE A 58 3.68 -12.85 1.85
CA PHE A 58 3.63 -11.42 2.08
C PHE A 58 4.58 -10.66 1.14
N THR A 59 5.74 -11.20 0.81
CA THR A 59 6.64 -10.61 -0.18
C THR A 59 5.97 -10.55 -1.56
N CYS A 60 5.40 -11.66 -2.02
CA CYS A 60 4.64 -11.69 -3.29
C CYS A 60 3.47 -10.71 -3.28
N TRP A 61 2.78 -10.58 -2.15
CA TRP A 61 1.69 -9.64 -1.97
C TRP A 61 2.16 -8.19 -2.12
N GLN A 62 3.31 -7.83 -1.57
CA GLN A 62 3.87 -6.49 -1.74
C GLN A 62 4.22 -6.18 -3.21
N GLU A 63 4.80 -7.14 -3.93
CA GLU A 63 5.12 -6.97 -5.36
C GLU A 63 3.86 -6.80 -6.22
N LEU A 64 2.77 -7.48 -5.89
CA LEU A 64 1.49 -7.31 -6.56
C LEU A 64 1.01 -5.85 -6.45
N TRP A 65 1.08 -5.24 -5.26
CA TRP A 65 0.65 -3.85 -5.08
C TRP A 65 1.61 -2.83 -5.67
N ARG A 66 2.93 -3.10 -5.64
CA ARG A 66 3.92 -2.32 -6.38
C ARG A 66 3.59 -2.27 -7.88
N GLY A 67 3.33 -3.43 -8.49
CA GLY A 67 2.92 -3.54 -9.89
C GLY A 67 1.59 -2.83 -10.16
N ALA A 68 0.59 -2.99 -9.29
CA ALA A 68 -0.71 -2.35 -9.43
C ALA A 68 -0.63 -0.82 -9.44
N LEU A 69 0.19 -0.22 -8.56
CA LEU A 69 0.40 1.23 -8.55
C LEU A 69 1.25 1.71 -9.74
N ALA A 70 2.25 0.94 -10.16
CA ALA A 70 3.08 1.28 -11.32
C ALA A 70 2.29 1.28 -12.64
N ALA A 71 1.20 0.50 -12.73
CA ALA A 71 0.33 0.42 -13.89
C ALA A 71 -0.69 1.57 -14.00
N GLN A 72 -0.77 2.47 -13.02
CA GLN A 72 -1.67 3.62 -13.05
C GLN A 72 -1.15 4.75 -13.97
N ARG A 73 -2.06 5.62 -14.44
CA ARG A 73 -1.77 6.69 -15.42
C ARG A 73 -0.58 7.60 -15.05
N GLU A 74 -0.39 7.88 -13.76
CA GLU A 74 0.80 8.55 -13.24
C GLU A 74 1.67 7.51 -12.53
N LEU A 75 2.91 7.38 -12.99
CA LEU A 75 3.90 6.47 -12.38
C LEU A 75 4.04 6.79 -10.90
N LYS A 76 3.89 5.75 -10.08
CA LYS A 76 4.09 5.80 -8.63
C LYS A 76 4.99 4.66 -8.21
N THR A 77 5.78 4.92 -7.19
CA THR A 77 6.56 3.91 -6.48
C THR A 77 5.91 3.63 -5.13
N LEU A 78 6.16 2.45 -4.58
CA LEU A 78 5.60 2.03 -3.30
C LEU A 78 6.70 1.41 -2.44
N ARG A 79 7.11 2.13 -1.39
CA ARG A 79 7.96 1.59 -0.33
C ARG A 79 7.07 0.88 0.68
N VAL A 80 7.52 -0.27 1.14
CA VAL A 80 6.83 -1.02 2.20
C VAL A 80 7.78 -1.18 3.37
N ASP A 81 7.29 -0.90 4.56
CA ASP A 81 7.99 -1.07 5.83
C ASP A 81 7.19 -2.05 6.70
N VAL A 82 7.86 -3.05 7.28
CA VAL A 82 7.19 -4.09 8.05
C VAL A 82 7.81 -4.14 9.44
N ASP A 83 6.97 -3.97 10.46
CA ASP A 83 7.35 -4.09 11.86
C ASP A 83 6.34 -4.99 12.58
N GLY A 84 6.71 -6.25 12.77
CA GLY A 84 5.86 -7.27 13.39
C GLY A 84 4.55 -7.49 12.63
N ASP A 85 3.42 -7.13 13.25
CA ASP A 85 2.08 -7.24 12.68
C ASP A 85 1.61 -5.97 11.96
N VAL A 86 2.45 -4.93 11.94
CA VAL A 86 2.17 -3.64 11.31
C VAL A 86 2.90 -3.57 9.98
N THR A 87 2.19 -3.13 8.95
CA THR A 87 2.78 -2.80 7.66
C THR A 87 2.46 -1.37 7.28
N TRP A 88 3.48 -0.65 6.84
CA TRP A 88 3.40 0.71 6.34
C TRP A 88 3.62 0.72 4.84
N TRP A 89 2.63 1.22 4.10
CA TRP A 89 2.69 1.37 2.65
C TRP A 89 2.85 2.85 2.34
N VAL A 90 3.99 3.22 1.80
CA VAL A 90 4.39 4.61 1.53
C VAL A 90 4.43 4.81 0.02
N PRO A 91 3.33 5.29 -0.59
CA PRO A 91 3.35 5.67 -1.99
C PRO A 91 4.20 6.94 -2.17
N SER A 92 4.86 7.04 -3.32
CA SER A 92 5.63 8.21 -3.73
C SER A 92 5.53 8.43 -5.23
N PRO A 93 5.77 9.66 -5.74
CA PRO A 93 5.82 9.89 -7.18
C PRO A 93 6.91 9.02 -7.83
N GLY A 94 6.62 8.46 -9.00
CA GLY A 94 7.62 7.79 -9.83
C GLY A 94 8.50 8.82 -10.52
N LEU A 95 9.82 8.61 -10.52
CA LEU A 95 10.71 9.37 -11.39
C LEU A 95 10.50 8.89 -12.84
N PRO A 96 10.32 9.79 -13.83
CA PRO A 96 10.42 9.39 -15.22
C PRO A 96 11.85 8.88 -15.47
N ALA A 97 11.94 7.78 -16.22
CA ALA A 97 13.20 7.19 -16.67
C ALA A 97 14.00 8.14 -17.58
#